data_AF-A0ABD5W1C4-F1
#
_entry.id   AF-A0ABD5W1C4-F1
#
_cell.length_a   1.000
_cell.length_b   1.000
_cell.length_c   1.000
_cell.angle_alpha   90.00
_cell.angle_beta   90.00
_cell.angle_gamma   90.00
#
_symmetry.space_group_name_H-M   'P 1'
#
loop_
_entity.id
_entity.type
_entity.pdbx_description
1 polymer ?
#
loop_
_entity_poly.entity_id
_entity_poly.type
_entity_poly.pdbx_seq_one_letter_code
_entity_poly.pdbx_strand_id
1 'polypeptide(L)'
;MEMPRRMNTYCPHCNEHHEHEVEKVRTGRSSGMTKVDGRQRDRQAGIGNDGKFSKVPGGDKPTKKTQLTYRCGECGKAHQREGWRAGRLTFQE
;
A
#
# COMPACT_ATOMS: atom_id res chain seq x y z
N MET A 1 -14.36 12.08 -3.40
CA MET A 1 -15.16 11.06 -4.09
C MET A 1 -15.55 10.00 -3.08
N GLU A 2 -16.71 9.40 -3.29
CA GLU A 2 -17.28 8.38 -2.42
C GLU A 2 -17.17 7.01 -3.10
N MET A 3 -16.99 5.96 -2.31
CA MET A 3 -16.90 4.58 -2.80
C MET A 3 -17.63 3.64 -1.85
N PRO A 4 -18.42 2.67 -2.32
CA PRO A 4 -19.09 1.72 -1.45
C PRO A 4 -18.09 0.89 -0.64
N ARG A 5 -18.42 0.61 0.63
CA ARG A 5 -17.64 -0.27 1.50
C ARG A 5 -17.66 -1.71 0.99
N ARG A 6 -18.80 -2.17 0.46
CA ARG A 6 -19.01 -3.52 -0.09
C ARG A 6 -19.59 -3.44 -1.50
N MET A 7 -19.08 -4.26 -2.41
CA MET A 7 -19.60 -4.34 -3.78
C MET A 7 -19.31 -5.71 -4.41
N ASN A 8 -20.19 -6.17 -5.30
CA ASN A 8 -19.96 -7.40 -6.07
C ASN A 8 -18.93 -7.17 -7.18
N THR A 9 -17.88 -7.98 -7.20
CA THR A 9 -16.84 -7.91 -8.23
C THR A 9 -16.10 -9.24 -8.38
N TYR A 10 -15.31 -9.36 -9.44
CA TYR A 10 -14.55 -10.57 -9.73
C TYR A 10 -13.48 -10.85 -8.67
N CYS A 11 -13.49 -12.08 -8.13
CA CYS A 11 -12.46 -12.61 -7.27
C CYS A 11 -11.47 -13.47 -8.09
N PRO A 12 -10.19 -13.10 -8.20
CA PRO A 12 -9.20 -13.90 -8.92
C PRO A 12 -8.84 -15.22 -8.20
N HIS A 13 -9.24 -15.36 -6.93
CA HIS A 13 -8.96 -16.57 -6.15
C HIS A 13 -10.05 -17.63 -6.26
N CYS A 14 -11.32 -17.20 -6.40
CA CYS A 14 -12.46 -18.10 -6.63
C CYS A 14 -12.75 -18.28 -8.13
N ASN A 15 -12.30 -17.35 -8.97
CA ASN A 15 -12.62 -17.25 -10.41
C ASN A 15 -14.10 -16.99 -10.72
N GLU A 16 -14.80 -16.32 -9.80
CA GLU A 16 -16.20 -15.93 -9.97
C GLU A 16 -16.48 -14.60 -9.24
N HIS A 17 -17.72 -14.10 -9.33
CA HIS A 17 -18.12 -12.82 -8.76
C HIS A 17 -18.71 -13.00 -7.36
N HIS A 18 -18.15 -12.29 -6.39
CA HIS A 18 -18.67 -12.26 -5.01
C HIS A 18 -18.66 -10.85 -4.44
N GLU A 19 -19.31 -10.68 -3.30
CA GLU A 19 -19.21 -9.46 -2.51
C GLU A 19 -17.78 -9.27 -2.01
N HIS A 20 -17.21 -8.09 -2.26
CA HIS A 20 -15.90 -7.69 -1.78
C HIS A 20 -15.99 -6.49 -0.87
N GLU A 21 -15.24 -6.53 0.23
CA GLU A 21 -15.04 -5.42 1.13
C GLU A 21 -13.79 -4.62 0.74
N VAL A 22 -13.92 -3.30 0.64
CA VAL A 22 -12.88 -2.40 0.11
C VAL A 22 -12.21 -1.62 1.24
N GLU A 23 -10.94 -1.91 1.51
CA GLU A 23 -10.15 -1.30 2.59
C GLU A 23 -9.05 -0.38 2.09
N LYS A 24 -8.74 0.68 2.84
CA LYS A 24 -7.49 1.43 2.64
C LYS A 24 -6.32 0.62 3.20
N VAL A 25 -5.27 0.46 2.41
CA VAL A 25 -4.04 -0.22 2.87
C VAL A 25 -3.43 0.58 4.03
N ARG A 26 -3.13 -0.12 5.12
CA ARG A 26 -2.39 0.44 6.26
C ARG A 26 -0.93 0.00 6.16
N THR A 27 -0.01 0.92 6.39
CA THR A 27 1.42 0.61 6.44
C THR A 27 1.71 -0.28 7.65
N GLY A 28 2.31 -1.44 7.40
CA GLY A 28 2.80 -2.33 8.45
C GLY A 28 4.07 -1.79 9.12
N ARG A 29 4.36 -2.23 10.35
CA ARG A 29 5.59 -1.87 11.07
C ARG A 29 6.79 -2.49 10.38
N SER A 30 7.85 -1.72 10.18
CA SER A 30 9.12 -2.23 9.65
C SER A 30 9.84 -3.11 10.69
N SER A 31 10.46 -4.20 10.23
CA SER A 31 11.25 -5.10 11.08
C SER A 31 12.69 -4.63 11.29
N GLY A 32 13.21 -3.75 10.43
CA GLY A 32 14.59 -3.26 10.48
C GLY A 32 15.65 -4.30 10.10
N MET A 33 15.23 -5.47 9.61
CA MET A 33 16.11 -6.58 9.21
C MET A 33 16.19 -6.74 7.69
N THR A 34 15.80 -5.72 6.93
CA THR A 34 15.87 -5.80 5.48
C THR A 34 17.32 -5.69 5.01
N LYS A 35 17.60 -6.20 3.80
CA LYS A 35 18.92 -6.04 3.16
C LYS A 35 19.37 -4.57 3.07
N VAL A 36 18.42 -3.64 2.94
CA VAL A 36 18.71 -2.21 2.88
C VAL A 36 19.10 -1.67 4.24
N ASP A 37 18.40 -2.07 5.30
CA ASP A 37 18.70 -1.66 6.68
C ASP A 37 20.08 -2.15 7.12
N GLY A 38 20.45 -3.39 6.80
CA GLY A 38 21.79 -3.92 7.06
C GLY A 38 22.88 -3.10 6.36
N ARG A 39 22.72 -2.88 5.04
CA ARG A 39 23.65 -2.05 4.26
C ARG A 39 23.73 -0.61 4.78
N GLN A 40 22.65 -0.07 5.31
CA GLN A 40 22.64 1.27 5.90
C GLN A 40 23.49 1.31 7.17
N ARG A 41 23.30 0.36 8.09
CA ARG A 41 24.07 0.24 9.33
C ARG A 41 25.56 0.11 9.05
N ASP A 42 25.94 -0.75 8.10
CA ASP A 42 27.34 -0.97 7.74
C ASP A 42 28.01 0.31 7.22
N ARG A 43 27.28 1.16 6.49
CA ARG A 43 27.81 2.41 5.96
C ARG A 43 27.89 3.51 7.00
N GLN A 44 26.86 3.63 7.84
CA GLN A 44 26.80 4.60 8.93
C GLN A 44 27.90 4.42 9.99
N ALA A 45 28.58 3.26 10.00
CA ALA A 45 29.71 3.01 10.89
C ALA A 45 31.01 3.75 10.47
N GLY A 46 31.07 4.33 9.27
CA GLY A 46 32.22 5.07 8.76
C GLY A 46 32.22 6.56 9.13
N ILE A 47 33.26 7.28 8.70
CA ILE A 47 33.34 8.75 8.81
C ILE A 47 33.03 9.36 7.43
N GLY A 48 32.18 10.40 7.42
CA GLY A 48 31.89 11.20 6.22
C GLY A 48 30.51 10.91 5.60
N ASN A 49 30.41 11.03 4.28
CA ASN A 49 29.16 10.90 3.53
C ASN A 49 28.84 9.43 3.21
N ASP A 50 27.62 8.98 3.53
CA ASP A 50 27.14 7.61 3.27
C ASP A 50 26.56 7.43 1.85
N GLY A 51 26.67 8.46 1.02
CA GLY A 51 26.23 8.48 -0.37
C GLY A 51 24.71 8.42 -0.46
N LYS A 52 24.17 7.28 -0.90
CA LYS A 52 22.70 7.16 -1.08
C LYS A 52 21.92 7.29 0.23
N PHE A 53 22.53 6.97 1.37
CA PHE A 53 21.87 6.98 2.68
C PHE A 53 21.88 8.34 3.36
N SER A 54 22.69 9.28 2.85
CA SER A 54 22.67 10.69 3.27
C SER A 54 21.64 11.52 2.48
N LYS A 55 20.91 10.91 1.54
CA LYS A 55 19.84 11.58 0.80
C LYS A 55 18.60 11.73 1.69
N VAL A 56 18.10 12.96 1.81
CA VAL A 56 16.84 13.25 2.50
C VAL A 56 15.63 12.85 1.64
N PRO A 57 14.55 12.30 2.22
CA PRO A 57 13.31 12.04 1.48
C PRO A 57 12.76 13.31 0.82
N GLY A 58 12.37 13.20 -0.46
CA GLY A 58 11.87 14.31 -1.27
C GLY A 58 10.34 14.43 -1.26
N GLY A 59 9.85 15.52 -1.85
CA GLY A 59 8.47 15.98 -1.73
C GLY A 59 7.37 15.11 -2.36
N ASP A 60 6.14 15.61 -2.22
CA ASP A 60 4.92 14.88 -2.53
C ASP A 60 4.22 15.40 -3.78
N LYS A 61 3.67 14.48 -4.59
CA LYS A 61 2.72 14.82 -5.64
C LYS A 61 1.46 15.47 -5.03
N PRO A 62 0.84 16.45 -5.72
CA PRO A 62 -0.35 17.15 -5.22
C PRO A 62 -1.55 16.22 -5.00
N THR A 63 -1.62 15.10 -5.73
CA THR A 63 -2.65 14.07 -5.51
C THR A 63 -2.03 12.69 -5.62
N LYS A 64 -2.35 11.82 -4.65
CA LYS A 64 -1.89 10.44 -4.58
C LYS A 64 -2.84 9.50 -5.31
N LYS A 65 -2.32 8.36 -5.75
CA LYS A 65 -3.16 7.26 -6.25
C LYS A 65 -3.80 6.54 -5.06
N THR A 66 -5.00 5.99 -5.26
CA THR A 66 -5.66 5.13 -4.29
C THR A 66 -4.85 3.86 -4.08
N GLN A 67 -4.73 3.42 -2.83
CA GLN A 67 -4.11 2.15 -2.48
C GLN A 67 -5.12 1.36 -1.66
N LEU A 68 -5.85 0.47 -2.35
CA LEU A 68 -6.99 -0.24 -1.82
C LEU A 68 -6.77 -1.74 -1.86
N THR A 69 -7.36 -2.41 -0.87
CA THR A 69 -7.42 -3.86 -0.78
C THR A 69 -8.86 -4.32 -0.94
N TYR A 70 -9.07 -5.28 -1.84
CA TYR A 70 -10.36 -5.89 -2.11
C TYR A 70 -10.39 -7.28 -1.49
N ARG A 71 -11.08 -7.42 -0.36
CA ARG A 71 -11.22 -8.69 0.35
C ARG A 71 -12.49 -9.40 -0.11
N CYS A 72 -12.36 -10.63 -0.62
CA CYS A 72 -13.51 -11.45 -0.95
C CYS A 72 -14.25 -11.88 0.33
N GLY A 73 -15.56 -11.70 0.37
CA GLY A 73 -16.40 -12.14 1.48
C GLY A 73 -16.49 -13.65 1.64
N GLU A 74 -16.28 -14.41 0.56
CA GLU A 74 -16.39 -15.88 0.58
C GLU A 74 -15.08 -16.58 0.97
N CYS A 75 -14.01 -16.38 0.21
CA CYS A 75 -12.73 -17.04 0.49
C CYS A 75 -11.82 -16.27 1.47
N GLY A 76 -12.21 -15.05 1.88
CA GLY A 76 -11.46 -14.19 2.79
C GLY A 76 -10.12 -13.66 2.23
N LYS A 77 -9.69 -14.14 1.07
CA LYS A 77 -8.46 -13.69 0.40
C LYS A 77 -8.66 -12.31 -0.20
N ALA A 78 -7.58 -11.55 -0.19
CA ALA A 78 -7.57 -10.22 -0.76
C ALA A 78 -6.79 -10.15 -2.08
N HIS A 79 -7.14 -9.17 -2.92
CA HIS A 79 -6.41 -8.83 -4.13
C HIS A 79 -6.31 -7.31 -4.28
N GLN A 80 -5.31 -6.85 -5.03
CA GLN A 80 -5.08 -5.44 -5.33
C GLN A 80 -5.50 -5.13 -6.76
N ARG A 81 -5.85 -3.87 -7.02
CA ARG A 81 -6.11 -3.33 -8.36
C ARG A 81 -5.26 -2.10 -8.61
N GLU A 82 -5.21 -1.66 -9.87
CA GLU A 82 -4.58 -0.39 -10.18
C GLU A 82 -5.31 0.76 -9.48
N GLY A 83 -4.54 1.60 -8.80
CA GLY A 83 -5.03 2.83 -8.19
C GLY A 83 -5.17 3.98 -9.18
N TRP A 84 -6.19 4.81 -8.96
CA TRP A 84 -6.42 6.06 -9.68
C TRP A 84 -6.17 7.27 -8.76
N ARG A 85 -5.96 8.46 -9.32
CA ARG A 85 -5.73 9.67 -8.51
C ARG A 85 -7.03 10.15 -7.88
N ALA A 86 -7.01 10.36 -6.57
CA ALA A 86 -8.14 10.93 -5.83
C ALA A 86 -7.63 11.84 -4.71
N GLY A 87 -8.11 13.09 -4.66
CA GLY A 87 -7.73 14.03 -3.59
C GLY A 87 -8.21 13.56 -2.22
N ARG A 88 -9.44 13.06 -2.15
CA ARG A 88 -10.03 12.43 -0.96
C ARG A 88 -10.96 11.30 -1.38
N LEU A 89 -10.81 10.16 -0.71
CA LEU A 89 -11.68 8.98 -0.86
C LEU A 89 -12.38 8.70 0.48
N THR A 90 -13.71 8.72 0.47
CA THR A 90 -14.59 8.38 1.59
C THR A 90 -15.38 7.11 1.26
N PHE A 91 -15.69 6.30 2.27
CA PHE A 91 -16.51 5.10 2.08
C PHE A 91 -17.97 5.40 2.38
N GLN A 92 -18.87 4.91 1.54
CA GLN A 92 -20.32 4.84 1.82
C GLN A 92 -20.56 3.50 2.51
N GLU A 93 -21.22 3.53 3.65
CA GLU A 93 -21.63 2.32 4.38
C GLU A 93 -22.83 1.64 3.71
#